data_AF-A0A183KY95-F1
#
_entry.id   AF-A0A183KY95-F1
#
_cell.length_a   1.000
_cell.length_b   1.000
_cell.length_c   1.000
_cell.angle_alpha   90.00
_cell.angle_beta   90.00
_cell.angle_gamma   90.00
#
_symmetry.space_group_name_H-M   'P 1'
#
loop_
_entity.id
_entity.type
_entity.pdbx_description
1 polymer ?
#
loop_
_entity_poly.entity_id
_entity_poly.type
_entity_poly.pdbx_seq_one_letter_code
_entity_poly.pdbx_strand_id
1 'polypeptide(L)'
;MEQTALNDFGASENSVYFNCHTYDNALLASGSLLAVIDEVCSGESLNGMALIRPPGHHALKDRCMGFCFFNNVAIGARHAQQVYGLERIAIIDWDVHHGNGTAEIFEDDPNLSIIIQHTHCLYRHTLVSYLSSLVKISMKKSLQTIQILSLFFCLSSSHYCPDSRVLVQQQEISG
;
A
#
# COMPACT_ATOMS: atom_id res chain seq x y z
N MET A 1 22.29 11.67 14.85
CA MET A 1 21.66 11.24 16.12
C MET A 1 22.36 9.98 16.58
N GLU A 2 22.62 9.83 17.88
CA GLU A 2 23.26 8.62 18.42
C GLU A 2 22.30 7.41 18.35
N GLN A 3 22.81 6.21 18.13
CA GLN A 3 21.98 4.99 17.98
C GLN A 3 21.12 4.71 19.23
N THR A 4 21.60 5.06 20.42
CA THR A 4 20.85 4.92 21.67
C THR A 4 19.56 5.74 21.65
N ALA A 5 19.63 7.01 21.23
CA ALA A 5 18.46 7.88 21.12
C ALA A 5 17.47 7.39 20.03
N LEU A 6 17.97 6.82 18.94
CA LEU A 6 17.14 6.19 17.89
C LEU A 6 16.40 4.96 18.42
N ASN A 7 17.05 4.16 19.28
CA ASN A 7 16.42 3.00 19.91
C ASN A 7 15.32 3.42 20.88
N ASP A 8 15.58 4.44 21.70
CA ASP A 8 14.60 4.98 22.66
C ASP A 8 13.37 5.55 21.93
N PHE A 9 13.60 6.25 20.82
CA PHE A 9 12.52 6.73 19.96
C PHE A 9 11.72 5.57 19.35
N GLY A 10 12.39 4.57 18.77
CA GLY A 10 11.74 3.40 18.19
C GLY A 10 10.94 2.57 19.20
N ALA A 11 11.40 2.48 20.44
CA ALA A 11 10.71 1.78 21.51
C ALA A 11 9.36 2.42 21.88
N SER A 12 9.16 3.70 21.55
CA SER A 12 7.90 4.42 21.77
C SER A 12 6.88 4.23 20.65
N GLU A 13 7.29 3.62 19.53
CA GLU A 13 6.47 3.42 18.33
C GLU A 13 5.95 1.98 18.21
N ASN A 14 4.86 1.79 17.47
CA ASN A 14 4.26 0.46 17.30
C ASN A 14 5.01 -0.35 16.24
N SER A 15 5.89 -1.25 16.70
CA SER A 15 6.62 -2.22 15.87
C SER A 15 7.51 -1.53 14.82
N VAL A 16 8.37 -0.61 15.27
CA VAL A 16 9.32 0.13 14.43
C VAL A 16 10.70 0.10 15.09
N TYR A 17 11.77 0.05 14.29
CA TYR A 17 13.13 0.26 14.76
C TYR A 17 13.84 1.25 13.85
N PHE A 18 14.76 2.02 14.41
CA PHE A 18 15.51 3.03 13.67
C PHE A 18 17.00 2.73 13.67
N ASN A 19 17.67 3.10 12.58
CA ASN A 19 19.12 3.25 12.52
C ASN A 19 19.46 4.56 11.81
N CYS A 20 20.75 4.91 11.78
CA CYS A 20 21.22 6.16 11.18
C CYS A 20 20.88 6.32 9.68
N HIS A 21 20.54 5.24 8.97
CA HIS A 21 20.16 5.24 7.55
C HIS A 21 18.65 5.09 7.32
N THR A 22 17.83 4.96 8.37
CA THR A 22 16.38 4.73 8.23
C THR A 22 15.71 5.82 7.36
N TYR A 23 16.03 7.08 7.61
CA TYR A 23 15.45 8.21 6.87
C TYR A 23 15.85 8.18 5.39
N ASP A 24 17.14 8.05 5.10
CA ASP A 24 17.65 8.01 3.72
C ASP A 24 17.08 6.82 2.95
N ASN A 25 17.00 5.64 3.59
CA ASN A 25 16.41 4.45 2.99
C ASN A 25 14.91 4.61 2.76
N ALA A 26 14.17 5.28 3.66
CA ALA A 26 12.75 5.58 3.47
C ALA A 26 12.52 6.50 2.26
N LEU A 27 13.37 7.52 2.08
CA LEU A 27 13.34 8.38 0.90
C LEU A 27 13.65 7.61 -0.38
N LEU A 28 14.67 6.75 -0.37
CA LEU A 28 15.03 5.91 -1.51
C LEU A 28 13.91 4.91 -1.85
N ALA A 29 13.24 4.33 -0.86
CA ALA A 29 12.11 3.43 -1.06
C ALA A 29 10.95 4.14 -1.76
N SER A 30 10.52 5.30 -1.25
CA SER A 30 9.46 6.09 -1.88
C SER A 30 9.86 6.54 -3.29
N GLY A 31 11.07 7.10 -3.45
CA GLY A 31 11.57 7.58 -4.74
C GLY A 31 11.73 6.49 -5.80
N SER A 32 12.11 5.27 -5.39
CA SER A 32 12.20 4.13 -6.31
C SER A 32 10.83 3.73 -6.88
N LEU A 33 9.77 3.80 -6.07
CA LEU A 33 8.42 3.56 -6.56
C LEU A 33 7.96 4.68 -7.50
N LEU A 34 8.30 5.94 -7.21
CA LEU A 34 7.99 7.05 -8.11
C LEU A 34 8.65 6.88 -9.48
N ALA A 35 9.92 6.47 -9.53
CA ALA A 35 10.62 6.20 -10.78
C ALA A 35 9.92 5.11 -11.62
N VAL A 36 9.43 4.05 -10.98
CA VAL A 36 8.64 2.99 -11.65
C VAL A 36 7.32 3.54 -12.19
N ILE A 37 6.62 4.37 -11.40
CA ILE A 37 5.38 5.01 -11.83
C ILE A 37 5.64 5.94 -13.02
N ASP A 38 6.74 6.70 -13.00
CA ASP A 38 7.10 7.62 -14.08
C ASP A 38 7.34 6.87 -15.41
N GLU A 39 8.10 5.78 -15.37
CA GLU A 39 8.39 4.92 -16.53
C GLU A 39 7.10 4.32 -17.14
N VAL A 40 6.18 3.85 -16.28
CA VAL A 40 4.92 3.26 -16.73
C VAL A 40 3.95 4.33 -17.25
N CYS A 41 3.84 5.46 -16.57
CA CYS A 41 2.90 6.52 -16.95
C CYS A 41 3.36 7.31 -18.18
N SER A 42 4.67 7.38 -18.44
CA SER A 42 5.23 7.96 -19.67
C SER A 42 5.11 7.04 -20.89
N GLY A 43 4.82 5.75 -20.68
CA GLY A 43 4.66 4.76 -21.75
C GLY A 43 5.96 4.08 -22.19
N GLU A 44 7.07 4.33 -21.49
CA GLU A 44 8.37 3.66 -21.74
C GLU A 44 8.32 2.18 -21.33
N SER A 45 7.48 1.83 -20.35
CA SER A 45 7.22 0.45 -19.94
C SER A 45 5.73 0.15 -19.79
N LEU A 46 5.33 -1.10 -20.07
CA LEU A 46 3.95 -1.56 -19.88
C LEU A 46 3.58 -1.77 -18.41
N ASN A 47 4.56 -2.13 -17.58
CA ASN A 47 4.43 -2.36 -16.14
C ASN A 47 5.82 -2.29 -15.48
N GLY A 48 5.86 -2.24 -14.16
CA GLY A 48 7.12 -2.28 -13.40
C GLY A 48 6.91 -2.71 -11.96
N MET A 49 8.02 -3.04 -11.28
CA MET A 49 8.05 -3.53 -9.91
C MET A 49 9.16 -2.81 -9.14
N ALA A 50 8.83 -2.22 -7.99
CA ALA A 50 9.80 -1.60 -7.09
C ALA A 50 10.10 -2.56 -5.91
N LEU A 51 11.33 -3.08 -5.84
CA LEU A 51 11.79 -3.93 -4.73
C LEU A 51 12.42 -3.04 -3.65
N ILE A 52 11.61 -2.58 -2.70
CA ILE A 52 11.98 -1.49 -1.79
C ILE A 52 11.91 -1.90 -0.31
N ARG A 53 12.77 -1.26 0.48
CA ARG A 53 12.73 -1.27 1.94
C ARG A 53 13.18 0.10 2.47
N PRO A 54 12.58 0.63 3.54
CA PRO A 54 11.49 0.08 4.34
C PRO A 54 10.12 0.08 3.60
N PRO A 55 9.15 -0.71 4.07
CA PRO A 55 7.84 -0.77 3.45
C PRO A 55 6.95 0.43 3.85
N GLY A 56 5.66 0.44 3.47
CA GLY A 56 4.84 1.65 3.56
C GLY A 56 3.38 1.55 4.04
N HIS A 57 2.65 0.45 3.80
CA HIS A 57 1.18 0.45 3.94
C HIS A 57 0.61 0.70 5.35
N HIS A 58 1.44 0.56 6.39
CA HIS A 58 1.04 0.84 7.78
C HIS A 58 1.28 2.31 8.17
N ALA A 59 2.13 3.04 7.44
CA ALA A 59 2.44 4.44 7.76
C ALA A 59 1.20 5.33 7.56
N LEU A 60 0.88 6.08 8.60
CA LEU A 60 -0.23 7.04 8.67
C LEU A 60 0.24 8.43 8.18
N LYS A 61 -0.67 9.41 8.17
CA LYS A 61 -0.35 10.79 7.77
C LYS A 61 0.70 11.44 8.69
N ASP A 62 0.68 11.11 9.98
CA ASP A 62 1.47 11.76 11.02
C ASP A 62 2.28 10.78 11.89
N ARG A 63 2.31 9.49 11.54
CA ARG A 63 2.93 8.45 12.37
C ARG A 63 3.49 7.28 11.58
N CYS A 64 4.66 6.79 11.98
CA CYS A 64 5.23 5.52 11.53
C CYS A 64 4.73 4.34 12.38
N MET A 65 4.52 3.16 11.77
CA MET A 65 4.19 1.92 12.49
C MET A 65 4.41 0.71 11.60
N GLY A 66 4.53 -0.49 12.19
CA GLY A 66 4.65 -1.74 11.42
C GLY A 66 5.80 -1.70 10.42
N PHE A 67 6.98 -1.26 10.87
CA PHE A 67 8.18 -1.03 10.05
C PHE A 67 8.05 0.01 8.92
N CYS A 68 6.89 0.66 8.76
CA CYS A 68 6.61 1.64 7.72
C CYS A 68 6.85 3.06 8.23
N PHE A 69 7.62 3.85 7.48
CA PHE A 69 7.94 5.25 7.83
C PHE A 69 7.21 6.25 6.91
N PHE A 70 7.25 5.98 5.60
CA PHE A 70 6.48 6.70 4.60
C PHE A 70 5.56 5.73 3.89
N ASN A 71 4.33 6.16 3.62
CA ASN A 71 3.39 5.35 2.88
C ASN A 71 3.72 5.42 1.38
N ASN A 72 4.64 4.55 0.95
CA ASN A 72 5.16 4.51 -0.42
C ASN A 72 4.03 4.49 -1.46
N VAL A 73 3.03 3.62 -1.27
CA VAL A 73 1.91 3.46 -2.21
C VAL A 73 0.98 4.66 -2.22
N ALA A 74 0.74 5.30 -1.08
CA ALA A 74 -0.06 6.52 -1.03
C ALA A 74 0.66 7.70 -1.69
N ILE A 75 1.97 7.84 -1.46
CA ILE A 75 2.81 8.84 -2.13
C ILE A 75 2.80 8.60 -3.65
N GLY A 76 2.99 7.37 -4.09
CA GLY A 76 2.95 6.99 -5.50
C GLY A 76 1.61 7.30 -6.17
N ALA A 77 0.50 6.98 -5.51
CA ALA A 77 -0.82 7.32 -6.03
C ALA A 77 -0.99 8.83 -6.19
N ARG A 78 -0.65 9.63 -5.17
CA ARG A 78 -0.75 11.10 -5.26
C ARG A 78 0.15 11.68 -6.34
N HIS A 79 1.37 11.15 -6.48
CA HIS A 79 2.28 11.55 -7.53
C HIS A 79 1.69 11.31 -8.93
N ALA A 80 1.12 10.13 -9.17
CA ALA A 80 0.51 9.81 -10.46
C ALA A 80 -0.70 10.73 -10.78
N GLN A 81 -1.51 11.09 -9.77
CA GLN A 81 -2.59 12.06 -9.95
C GLN A 81 -2.05 13.46 -10.28
N GLN A 82 -1.04 13.92 -9.53
CA GLN A 82 -0.53 15.30 -9.64
C GLN A 82 0.32 15.54 -10.88
N VAL A 83 1.16 14.57 -11.27
CA VAL A 83 2.12 14.72 -12.37
C VAL A 83 1.54 14.28 -13.71
N TYR A 84 0.75 13.20 -13.72
CA TYR A 84 0.21 12.62 -14.96
C TYR A 84 -1.29 12.85 -15.14
N GLY A 85 -1.96 13.54 -14.20
CA GLY A 85 -3.38 13.89 -14.30
C GLY A 85 -4.31 12.67 -14.22
N LEU A 86 -3.86 11.57 -13.62
CA LEU A 86 -4.72 10.39 -13.46
C LEU A 86 -5.86 10.71 -12.50
N GLU A 87 -7.10 10.57 -12.95
CA GLU A 87 -8.29 10.86 -12.12
C GLU A 87 -8.62 9.71 -11.17
N ARG A 88 -8.33 8.46 -11.57
CA ARG A 88 -8.69 7.24 -10.82
C ARG A 88 -7.51 6.29 -10.73
N ILE A 89 -7.17 5.89 -9.51
CA ILE A 89 -6.09 4.93 -9.22
C ILE A 89 -6.63 3.77 -8.42
N ALA A 90 -6.17 2.56 -8.77
CA ALA A 90 -6.44 1.34 -8.05
C ALA A 90 -5.22 0.91 -7.22
N ILE A 91 -5.37 0.80 -5.90
CA ILE A 91 -4.37 0.20 -5.03
C ILE A 91 -4.84 -1.19 -4.65
N ILE A 92 -4.02 -2.21 -4.92
CA ILE A 92 -4.29 -3.60 -4.50
C ILE A 92 -3.24 -3.99 -3.47
N ASP A 93 -3.66 -4.00 -2.22
CA ASP A 93 -2.83 -4.49 -1.12
C ASP A 93 -3.19 -5.96 -0.87
N TRP A 94 -2.29 -6.87 -1.21
CA TRP A 94 -2.42 -8.31 -0.97
C TRP A 94 -1.54 -8.81 0.18
N ASP A 95 -0.97 -7.89 0.95
CA ASP A 95 -0.19 -8.23 2.13
C ASP A 95 -1.02 -9.02 3.14
N VAL A 96 -0.35 -9.82 3.96
CA VAL A 96 -1.04 -10.58 5.00
C VAL A 96 -1.50 -9.69 6.15
N HIS A 97 -0.87 -8.53 6.34
CA HIS A 97 -1.19 -7.46 7.30
C HIS A 97 -2.03 -6.36 6.67
N HIS A 98 -2.87 -5.72 7.49
CA HIS A 98 -3.85 -4.77 6.99
C HIS A 98 -3.13 -3.46 6.76
N GLY A 99 -3.11 -2.96 5.53
CA GLY A 99 -2.61 -1.63 5.18
C GLY A 99 -3.46 -0.50 5.77
N ASN A 100 -3.53 -0.40 7.10
CA ASN A 100 -4.34 0.58 7.83
C ASN A 100 -3.93 2.01 7.49
N GLY A 101 -2.63 2.25 7.28
CA GLY A 101 -2.11 3.54 6.86
C GLY A 101 -2.70 3.98 5.53
N THR A 102 -2.63 3.10 4.54
CA THR A 102 -3.20 3.35 3.21
C THR A 102 -4.72 3.53 3.29
N ALA A 103 -5.41 2.70 4.07
CA ALA A 103 -6.84 2.81 4.28
C ALA A 103 -7.25 4.18 4.84
N GLU A 104 -6.58 4.64 5.89
CA GLU A 104 -6.89 5.90 6.58
C GLU A 104 -6.53 7.11 5.72
N ILE A 105 -5.43 7.05 4.95
CA ILE A 105 -4.99 8.18 4.10
C ILE A 105 -6.07 8.57 3.10
N PHE A 106 -6.85 7.60 2.62
CA PHE A 106 -7.76 7.74 1.50
C PHE A 106 -9.23 7.41 1.85
N GLU A 107 -9.57 7.28 3.13
CA GLU A 107 -10.92 6.92 3.58
C GLU A 107 -12.01 7.81 2.97
N ASP A 108 -11.72 9.12 2.85
CA ASP A 108 -12.63 10.12 2.30
C ASP A 108 -12.33 10.53 0.85
N ASP A 109 -11.45 9.81 0.13
CA ASP A 109 -11.08 10.17 -1.23
C ASP A 109 -11.98 9.50 -2.28
N PRO A 110 -12.81 10.25 -3.01
CA PRO A 110 -13.66 9.69 -4.06
C PRO A 110 -12.90 9.36 -5.36
N ASN A 111 -11.68 9.89 -5.54
CA ASN A 111 -10.86 9.73 -6.74
C ASN A 111 -9.89 8.53 -6.67
N LEU A 112 -9.95 7.76 -5.58
CA LEU A 112 -9.12 6.58 -5.40
C LEU A 112 -10.00 5.39 -5.08
N SER A 113 -9.85 4.31 -5.85
CA SER A 113 -10.48 3.04 -5.52
C SER A 113 -9.44 2.14 -4.88
N ILE A 114 -9.65 1.78 -3.63
CA ILE A 114 -8.66 1.03 -2.86
C ILE A 114 -9.24 -0.31 -2.53
N ILE A 115 -8.49 -1.35 -2.87
CA ILE A 115 -8.83 -2.73 -2.57
C ILE A 115 -7.76 -3.24 -1.62
N ILE A 116 -8.13 -3.32 -0.35
CA ILE A 116 -7.24 -3.83 0.69
C ILE A 116 -7.69 -5.24 1.02
N GLN A 117 -6.82 -6.18 0.72
CA GLN A 117 -6.92 -7.54 1.17
C GLN A 117 -6.14 -7.66 2.48
N HIS A 118 -6.72 -8.34 3.46
CA HIS A 118 -6.03 -8.64 4.71
C HIS A 118 -6.40 -10.03 5.20
N THR A 119 -5.47 -10.72 5.87
CA THR A 119 -5.81 -11.93 6.63
C THR A 119 -6.18 -11.58 8.07
N HIS A 120 -7.46 -11.63 8.43
CA HIS A 120 -7.84 -11.44 9.83
C HIS A 120 -7.47 -12.68 10.67
N CYS A 121 -6.68 -12.49 11.73
CA CYS A 121 -6.66 -13.41 12.89
C CYS A 121 -7.70 -12.90 13.91
N LEU A 122 -8.85 -13.59 14.04
CA LEU A 122 -9.93 -13.39 15.04
C LEU A 122 -11.11 -12.41 14.79
N TYR A 123 -11.83 -12.44 13.67
CA TYR A 123 -13.24 -12.03 13.63
C TYR A 123 -13.97 -12.86 12.58
N ARG A 124 -14.99 -13.59 13.02
CA ARG A 124 -15.92 -14.31 12.14
C ARG A 124 -16.66 -13.28 11.28
N HIS A 125 -16.92 -13.66 10.04
CA HIS A 125 -17.63 -12.95 8.97
C HIS A 125 -16.73 -12.25 7.94
N THR A 126 -16.76 -12.79 6.72
CA THR A 126 -16.35 -12.10 5.49
C THR A 126 -17.31 -10.93 5.31
N LEU A 127 -16.92 -9.74 5.77
CA LEU A 127 -17.65 -8.51 5.52
C LEU A 127 -16.94 -7.78 4.39
N VAL A 128 -17.58 -7.73 3.22
CA VAL A 128 -17.25 -6.72 2.22
C VAL A 128 -17.96 -5.46 2.68
N SER A 129 -17.25 -4.56 3.36
CA SER A 129 -17.78 -3.24 3.67
C SER A 129 -17.52 -2.33 2.46
N TYR A 130 -18.59 -1.92 1.77
CA TYR A 130 -18.52 -0.88 0.75
C TYR A 130 -18.65 0.47 1.45
N LEU A 131 -17.52 1.10 1.75
CA LEU A 131 -17.45 2.57 1.75
C LEU A 131 -17.11 2.95 0.30
N SER A 132 -17.65 4.06 -0.20
CA SER A 132 -17.81 4.39 -1.63
C SER A 132 -16.61 4.09 -2.55
N SER A 133 -15.38 4.13 -2.03
CA SER A 133 -14.13 3.90 -2.74
C SER A 133 -13.25 2.76 -2.17
N LEU A 134 -13.57 2.21 -0.99
CA LEU A 134 -12.73 1.26 -0.26
C LEU A 134 -13.39 -0.11 -0.16
N VAL A 135 -12.76 -1.12 -0.75
CA VAL A 135 -13.17 -2.53 -0.67
C VAL A 135 -12.22 -3.25 0.27
N LYS A 136 -12.73 -3.64 1.44
CA LYS A 136 -11.99 -4.49 2.39
C LYS A 136 -12.38 -5.95 2.18
N ILE A 137 -11.39 -6.81 1.99
CA ILE A 137 -11.60 -8.26 1.84
C ILE A 137 -10.81 -9.01 2.91
N SER A 138 -11.55 -9.63 3.82
CA SER A 138 -10.97 -10.50 4.85
C SER A 138 -10.87 -11.94 4.34
N MET A 139 -9.65 -12.47 4.32
CA MET A 139 -9.37 -13.83 3.85
C MET A 139 -9.19 -14.82 5.00
N LYS A 140 -9.58 -16.07 4.74
CA LYS A 140 -9.24 -17.20 5.63
C LYS A 140 -7.89 -17.76 5.22
N LYS A 141 -6.99 -17.98 6.18
CA LYS A 141 -5.64 -18.55 5.96
C LYS A 141 -5.64 -19.80 5.06
N SER A 142 -6.67 -20.63 5.12
CA SER A 142 -6.77 -21.89 4.36
C SER A 142 -7.20 -21.75 2.89
N LEU A 143 -7.58 -20.55 2.42
CA LEU A 143 -8.17 -20.34 1.09
C LEU A 143 -7.49 -19.21 0.30
N GLN A 144 -6.27 -18.80 0.69
CA GLN A 144 -5.59 -17.63 0.15
C GLN A 144 -5.52 -17.64 -1.39
N THR A 145 -5.07 -18.74 -2.00
CA THR A 145 -4.91 -18.83 -3.46
C THR A 145 -6.23 -18.70 -4.22
N ILE A 146 -7.30 -19.36 -3.76
CA ILE A 146 -8.62 -19.33 -4.43
C ILE A 146 -9.27 -17.96 -4.30
N GLN A 147 -9.11 -17.34 -3.13
CA GLN A 147 -9.66 -16.01 -2.85
C GLN A 147 -8.92 -14.92 -3.62
N ILE A 148 -7.59 -15.03 -3.81
CA ILE A 148 -6.79 -14.14 -4.67
C ILE A 148 -7.26 -14.26 -6.14
N LEU A 149 -7.41 -15.48 -6.65
CA LEU A 149 -7.90 -15.70 -8.02
C LEU A 149 -9.32 -15.16 -8.21
N SER A 150 -10.18 -15.32 -7.20
CA SER A 150 -11.54 -14.77 -7.23
C SER A 150 -11.54 -13.24 -7.21
N LEU A 151 -10.59 -12.62 -6.51
CA LEU A 151 -10.42 -11.16 -6.50
C LEU A 151 -10.00 -10.63 -7.87
N PHE A 152 -8.98 -11.25 -8.48
CA PHE A 152 -8.56 -10.89 -9.84
C PHE A 152 -9.68 -11.09 -10.85
N PHE A 153 -10.47 -12.17 -10.73
CA PHE A 153 -11.63 -12.39 -11.58
C PHE A 153 -12.69 -11.30 -11.39
N CYS A 154 -13.03 -10.97 -10.13
CA CYS A 154 -13.99 -9.91 -9.81
C CYS A 154 -13.52 -8.55 -10.36
N LEU A 155 -12.23 -8.23 -10.23
CA LEU A 155 -11.63 -7.00 -10.76
C LEU A 155 -11.64 -6.93 -12.29
N SER A 156 -11.40 -8.06 -12.95
CA SER A 156 -11.44 -8.14 -14.42
C SER A 156 -12.85 -8.09 -15.00
N SER A 157 -13.87 -8.44 -14.21
CA SER A 157 -15.27 -8.55 -14.64
C SER A 157 -16.16 -7.40 -14.17
N SER A 158 -15.77 -6.71 -13.10
CA SER A 158 -16.40 -5.45 -12.71
C SER A 158 -15.86 -4.32 -13.59
N HIS A 159 -16.72 -3.35 -13.94
CA HIS A 159 -16.39 -2.12 -14.66
C HIS A 159 -15.46 -1.18 -13.85
N TYR A 160 -14.58 -1.74 -13.01
CA TYR A 160 -14.04 -1.05 -11.86
C TYR A 160 -13.14 0.12 -12.25
N CYS A 161 -12.47 0.09 -13.41
CA CYS A 161 -12.08 1.29 -14.17
C CYS A 161 -11.32 0.89 -15.47
N PRO A 162 -11.94 0.99 -16.67
CA PRO A 162 -11.21 0.76 -17.93
C PRO A 162 -10.07 1.78 -18.18
N ASP A 163 -10.07 2.91 -17.45
CA ASP A 163 -9.07 3.98 -17.55
C ASP A 163 -8.06 4.01 -16.37
N SER A 164 -8.10 3.04 -15.44
CA SER A 164 -7.10 2.98 -14.36
C SER A 164 -5.76 2.52 -14.93
N ARG A 165 -4.88 3.49 -15.22
CA ARG A 165 -3.59 3.24 -15.88
C ARG A 165 -2.51 2.67 -14.95
N VAL A 166 -2.72 2.69 -13.64
CA VAL A 166 -1.71 2.26 -12.66
C VAL A 166 -2.35 1.40 -11.57
N LEU A 167 -1.85 0.16 -11.48
CA LEU A 167 -2.06 -0.76 -10.38
C LEU A 167 -0.81 -0.70 -9.49
N VAL A 168 -0.95 -0.24 -8.25
CA VAL A 168 0.14 -0.32 -7.27
C VAL A 168 -0.09 -1.54 -6.40
N GLN A 169 0.83 -2.49 -6.49
CA GLN A 169 0.82 -3.75 -5.75
C GLN A 169 1.89 -3.68 -4.65
N GLN A 170 1.50 -3.91 -3.39
CA GLN A 170 2.43 -3.99 -2.27
C GLN A 170 2.47 -5.41 -1.72
N GLN A 171 3.65 -6.03 -1.69
CA GLN A 171 3.92 -7.25 -0.92
C GLN A 171 5.01 -6.95 0.11
N GLU A 172 4.76 -7.16 1.40
CA GLU A 172 5.84 -7.28 2.37
C GLU A 172 6.21 -8.75 2.55
N ILE A 173 7.50 -9.04 2.42
CA ILE A 173 8.06 -10.30 2.89
C ILE A 173 8.40 -10.04 4.36
N SER A 174 7.58 -10.55 5.27
CA SER A 174 7.88 -10.49 6.70
C SER A 174 9.27 -11.12 6.94
N GLY A 175 10.16 -10.35 7.56
CA GLY A 175 11.48 -10.81 8.03
C GLY A 175 11.38 -11.76 9.21
#